data_AF-A0A842IHS5-F1
#
_entry.id   AF-A0A842IHS5-F1
#
_cell.length_a   1.000
_cell.length_b   1.000
_cell.length_c   1.000
_cell.angle_alpha   90.00
_cell.angle_beta   90.00
_cell.angle_gamma   90.00
#
_symmetry.space_group_name_H-M   'P 1'
#
loop_
_entity.id
_entity.type
_entity.pdbx_description
1 polymer ?
#
loop_
_entity_poly.entity_id
_entity_poly.type
_entity_poly.pdbx_seq_one_letter_code
_entity_poly.pdbx_strand_id
1 'polypeptide(L)'
;MAAVTYACLTSFEDLGDPGFDLPYSDKIAHFVFYLGAGILGVFALRERFGRRIGMNRALVLLVIGLSLYGGLIEGLQAILPTGRSAEWADFLANSCGLLLAVASVKGVFHEVKSLNWPD
;
A
#
# COMPACT_ATOMS: atom_id res chain seq x y z
N MET A 1 1.22 -0.29 -9.44
CA MET A 1 0.06 0.59 -9.19
C MET A 1 -1.24 0.03 -9.75
N ALA A 2 -1.30 -0.49 -10.98
CA ALA A 2 -2.55 -1.02 -11.56
C ALA A 2 -3.31 -2.04 -10.68
N ALA A 3 -2.61 -2.97 -10.04
CA ALA A 3 -3.23 -3.94 -9.12
C ALA A 3 -3.84 -3.28 -7.87
N VAL A 4 -3.20 -2.23 -7.35
CA VAL A 4 -3.73 -1.44 -6.22
C VAL A 4 -4.97 -0.66 -6.68
N THR A 5 -4.91 -0.01 -7.86
CA THR A 5 -6.08 0.66 -8.43
C THR A 5 -7.27 -0.29 -8.55
N TYR A 6 -7.04 -1.47 -9.11
CA TYR A 6 -8.07 -2.48 -9.30
C TYR A 6 -8.67 -2.90 -7.97
N ALA A 7 -7.81 -3.30 -7.02
CA ALA A 7 -8.24 -3.75 -5.71
C ALA A 7 -9.02 -2.69 -4.93
N CYS A 8 -8.72 -1.41 -5.10
CA CYS A 8 -9.47 -0.35 -4.46
C CYS A 8 -10.79 -0.03 -5.17
N LEU A 9 -10.88 -0.20 -6.50
CA LEU A 9 -12.11 0.13 -7.24
C LEU A 9 -13.12 -1.02 -7.29
N THR A 10 -12.68 -2.26 -7.12
CA THR A 10 -13.55 -3.43 -7.14
C THR A 10 -13.89 -3.90 -5.74
N SER A 11 -15.18 -4.04 -5.43
CA SER A 11 -15.62 -4.69 -4.20
C SER A 11 -15.38 -6.19 -4.28
N PHE A 12 -14.52 -6.73 -3.42
CA PHE A 12 -14.33 -8.18 -3.30
C PHE A 12 -15.47 -8.88 -2.56
N GLU A 13 -16.37 -8.12 -1.92
CA GLU A 13 -17.57 -8.64 -1.24
C GLU A 13 -18.69 -9.00 -2.25
N ASP A 14 -18.70 -8.39 -3.43
CA ASP A 14 -19.69 -8.65 -4.49
C ASP A 14 -19.28 -9.79 -5.44
N LEU A 15 -18.08 -10.35 -5.26
CA LEU A 15 -17.63 -11.52 -6.00
C LEU A 15 -18.35 -12.74 -5.43
N GLY A 16 -19.58 -12.96 -5.93
CA GLY A 16 -20.49 -14.04 -5.56
C GLY A 16 -19.75 -15.33 -5.23
N ASP A 17 -19.80 -15.69 -3.96
CA ASP A 17 -18.88 -16.64 -3.37
C ASP A 17 -19.47 -18.07 -3.41
N PRO A 18 -18.67 -19.09 -3.80
CA PRO A 18 -18.94 -20.48 -3.49
C PRO A 18 -18.47 -20.82 -2.05
N GLY A 19 -19.08 -20.21 -1.03
CA GLY A 19 -19.09 -20.70 0.37
C GLY A 19 -17.99 -20.26 1.35
N PHE A 20 -17.10 -19.33 1.00
CA PHE A 20 -16.22 -18.58 1.89
C PHE A 20 -16.55 -17.07 2.00
N ASP A 21 -17.58 -16.73 2.78
CA ASP A 21 -17.91 -15.34 3.12
C ASP A 21 -16.90 -14.81 4.15
N LEU A 22 -15.78 -14.28 3.66
CA LEU A 22 -14.73 -13.71 4.49
C LEU A 22 -15.11 -12.26 4.83
N PRO A 23 -15.50 -11.96 6.08
CA PRO A 23 -15.93 -10.61 6.44
C PRO A 23 -14.77 -9.64 6.25
N TYR A 24 -15.04 -8.46 5.68
CA TYR A 24 -14.04 -7.41 5.43
C TYR A 24 -12.93 -7.82 4.45
N SER A 25 -13.20 -8.75 3.53
CA SER A 25 -12.25 -9.23 2.50
C SER A 25 -11.62 -8.07 1.72
N ASP A 26 -12.41 -7.06 1.41
CA ASP A 26 -11.98 -5.86 0.71
C ASP A 26 -10.94 -5.04 1.51
N LYS A 27 -11.13 -4.92 2.83
CA LYS A 27 -10.21 -4.20 3.74
C LYS A 27 -8.90 -4.97 3.89
N ILE A 28 -8.97 -6.30 3.90
CA ILE A 28 -7.79 -7.17 3.90
C ILE A 28 -7.02 -6.99 2.57
N ALA A 29 -7.73 -6.92 1.44
CA ALA A 29 -7.10 -6.66 0.14
C ALA A 29 -6.36 -5.31 0.16
N HIS A 30 -7.02 -4.22 0.57
CA HIS A 30 -6.41 -2.90 0.74
C HIS A 30 -5.12 -2.95 1.57
N PHE A 31 -5.17 -3.60 2.74
CA PHE A 31 -4.01 -3.79 3.60
C PHE A 31 -2.86 -4.53 2.89
N VAL A 32 -3.13 -5.69 2.25
CA VAL A 32 -2.11 -6.52 1.59
C VAL A 32 -1.50 -5.80 0.39
N PHE A 33 -2.32 -5.15 -0.44
CA PHE A 33 -1.85 -4.41 -1.61
C PHE A 33 -1.00 -3.21 -1.23
N TYR A 34 -1.36 -2.46 -0.18
CA TYR A 34 -0.55 -1.33 0.30
C TYR A 34 0.74 -1.79 0.99
N LEU A 35 0.71 -2.91 1.73
CA LEU A 35 1.91 -3.55 2.29
C LEU A 35 2.89 -3.94 1.17
N GLY A 36 2.40 -4.68 0.17
CA GLY A 36 3.20 -5.10 -0.98
C GLY A 36 3.72 -3.92 -1.80
N ALA A 37 2.87 -2.94 -2.10
CA ALA A 37 3.26 -1.73 -2.81
C ALA A 37 4.32 -0.93 -2.05
N GLY A 38 4.23 -0.88 -0.71
CA GLY A 38 5.22 -0.20 0.11
C GLY A 38 6.59 -0.90 0.08
N ILE A 39 6.62 -2.22 0.26
CA ILE A 39 7.87 -3.01 0.22
C ILE A 39 8.51 -2.92 -1.18
N LEU A 40 7.74 -3.19 -2.23
CA LEU A 40 8.23 -3.15 -3.62
C LEU A 40 8.66 -1.73 -4.03
N GLY A 41 7.94 -0.70 -3.57
CA GLY A 41 8.27 0.68 -3.87
C GLY A 41 9.61 1.10 -3.27
N VAL A 42 9.97 0.61 -2.08
CA VAL A 42 11.30 0.86 -1.51
C VAL A 42 12.39 0.20 -2.36
N PHE A 43 12.19 -1.05 -2.76
CA PHE A 43 13.16 -1.73 -3.64
C PHE A 43 13.29 -1.03 -4.99
N ALA A 44 12.18 -0.58 -5.59
CA ALA A 44 12.19 0.17 -6.84
C ALA A 44 12.91 1.52 -6.71
N LEU A 45 12.69 2.25 -5.61
CA LEU A 45 13.43 3.49 -5.33
C LEU A 45 14.92 3.23 -5.16
N ARG A 46 15.28 2.12 -4.50
CA ARG A 46 16.68 1.69 -4.35
C ARG A 46 17.35 1.43 -5.68
N GLU A 47 16.68 0.68 -6.54
CA GLU A 47 17.22 0.32 -7.84
C GLU A 47 17.38 1.55 -8.73
N ARG A 48 16.38 2.43 -8.73
CA ARG A 48 16.36 3.61 -9.62
C ARG A 48 17.33 4.71 -9.21
N PHE A 49 17.46 4.98 -7.92
CA PHE A 49 18.28 6.09 -7.42
C PHE A 49 19.57 5.63 -6.72
N GLY A 50 19.74 4.33 -6.50
CA GLY A 50 20.89 3.77 -5.81
C GLY A 50 21.07 4.35 -4.42
N ARG A 51 22.34 4.57 -4.04
CA ARG A 51 22.74 5.18 -2.77
C ARG A 51 22.61 6.71 -2.73
N ARG A 52 22.01 7.36 -3.74
CA ARG A 52 21.93 8.84 -3.81
C ARG A 52 20.89 9.43 -2.86
N ILE A 53 19.88 8.67 -2.49
CA ILE A 53 18.87 9.05 -1.49
C ILE A 53 18.99 8.09 -0.32
N GLY A 54 19.07 8.61 0.90
CA GLY A 54 19.11 7.79 2.10
C GLY A 54 17.78 7.07 2.36
N MET A 55 17.84 5.98 3.12
CA MET A 55 16.68 5.11 3.41
C MET A 55 15.50 5.92 3.99
N ASN A 56 15.77 6.76 4.98
CA ASN A 56 14.72 7.56 5.63
C ASN A 56 14.02 8.49 4.63
N ARG A 57 14.76 9.09 3.68
CA ARG A 57 14.17 9.92 2.63
C ARG A 57 13.33 9.09 1.67
N ALA A 58 13.81 7.92 1.27
CA ALA A 58 13.06 7.01 0.39
C ALA A 58 11.74 6.56 1.05
N LEU A 59 11.78 6.21 2.33
CA LEU A 59 10.58 5.84 3.11
C LEU A 59 9.60 7.01 3.21
N VAL A 60 10.07 8.23 3.50
CA VAL A 60 9.19 9.41 3.57
C VAL A 60 8.53 9.70 2.23
N LEU A 61 9.28 9.68 1.13
CA LEU A 61 8.75 9.88 -0.22
C LEU A 61 7.69 8.84 -0.57
N LEU A 62 7.94 7.59 -0.20
CA LEU A 62 7.04 6.48 -0.46
C LEU A 62 5.77 6.56 0.39
N VAL A 63 5.88 6.91 1.67
CA VAL A 63 4.72 7.10 2.55
C VAL A 63 3.83 8.23 2.01
N ILE A 64 4.41 9.39 1.70
CA ILE A 64 3.67 10.52 1.13
C ILE A 64 3.02 10.12 -0.19
N GLY A 65 3.78 9.49 -1.10
CA GLY A 65 3.29 9.10 -2.42
C GLY A 65 2.12 8.11 -2.36
N LEU A 66 2.22 7.07 -1.53
CA LEU A 66 1.17 6.07 -1.38
C LEU A 66 -0.06 6.60 -0.62
N SER A 67 0.14 7.44 0.40
CA SER A 67 -0.98 8.11 1.09
C SER A 67 -1.74 9.07 0.18
N LEU A 68 -1.05 9.88 -0.63
CA LEU A 68 -1.70 10.74 -1.63
C LEU A 68 -2.44 9.92 -2.69
N TYR A 69 -1.84 8.81 -3.12
CA TYR A 69 -2.48 7.91 -4.06
C TYR A 69 -3.74 7.25 -3.47
N GLY A 70 -3.71 6.81 -2.20
CA GLY A 70 -4.91 6.29 -1.52
C GLY A 70 -6.01 7.32 -1.38
N GLY A 71 -5.68 8.53 -0.92
CA GLY A 71 -6.67 9.61 -0.83
C GLY A 71 -7.25 10.02 -2.19
N LEU A 72 -6.45 9.96 -3.26
CA LEU A 72 -6.95 10.17 -4.62
C LEU A 72 -7.95 9.09 -5.01
N ILE A 73 -7.67 7.82 -4.73
CA ILE A 73 -8.57 6.71 -5.05
C ILE A 73 -9.88 6.79 -4.24
N GLU A 74 -9.82 7.12 -2.96
CA GLU A 74 -11.02 7.38 -2.14
C GLU A 74 -11.86 8.53 -2.67
N GLY A 75 -11.21 9.62 -3.09
CA GLY A 75 -11.90 10.73 -3.75
C GLY A 75 -12.55 10.30 -5.07
N LEU A 76 -11.90 9.43 -5.84
CA LEU A 76 -12.47 8.87 -7.07
C LEU A 76 -13.64 7.94 -6.80
N GLN A 77 -13.60 7.11 -5.74
CA GLN A 77 -14.72 6.27 -5.32
C GLN A 77 -15.95 7.13 -4.96
N ALA A 78 -15.74 8.29 -4.31
CA ALA A 78 -16.82 9.21 -3.96
C ALA A 78 -17.49 9.89 -5.17
N ILE A 79 -16.76 10.06 -6.27
CA ILE A 79 -17.22 10.80 -7.47
C ILE A 79 -17.75 9.85 -8.55
N LEU A 80 -17.10 8.71 -8.74
CA LEU A 80 -17.43 7.76 -9.78
C LEU A 80 -18.56 6.83 -9.32
N PRO A 81 -19.48 6.44 -10.23
CA PRO A 81 -20.55 5.49 -9.93
C PRO A 81 -19.99 4.06 -9.86
N THR A 82 -19.11 3.82 -8.90
CA THR A 82 -18.44 2.52 -8.65
C THR A 82 -19.30 1.59 -7.79
N GLY A 83 -20.41 2.09 -7.23
CA GLY A 83 -21.22 1.34 -6.27
C GLY A 83 -20.63 1.30 -4.86
N ARG A 84 -19.48 1.95 -4.62
CA ARG A 84 -18.82 2.05 -3.32
C ARG A 84 -18.89 3.48 -2.77
N SER A 85 -19.06 3.60 -1.45
CA SER A 85 -18.85 4.86 -0.73
C SER A 85 -17.39 4.96 -0.28
N ALA A 86 -16.83 6.17 -0.25
CA ALA A 86 -15.55 6.39 0.41
C ALA A 86 -15.66 6.05 1.90
N GLU A 87 -14.93 5.01 2.34
CA GLU A 87 -14.92 4.56 3.73
C GLU A 87 -13.61 4.94 4.42
N TRP A 88 -13.71 5.57 5.59
CA TRP A 88 -12.54 5.80 6.46
C TRP A 88 -11.83 4.50 6.86
N ALA A 89 -12.53 3.36 6.81
CA ALA A 89 -11.97 2.04 7.07
C ALA A 89 -10.98 1.60 5.98
N ASP A 90 -11.22 1.97 4.72
CA ASP A 90 -10.32 1.67 3.60
C ASP A 90 -9.02 2.49 3.73
N PHE A 91 -9.14 3.77 4.10
CA PHE A 91 -8.00 4.63 4.43
C PHE A 91 -7.15 4.06 5.57
N LEU A 92 -7.81 3.55 6.61
CA LEU A 92 -7.14 2.96 7.76
C LEU A 92 -6.41 1.67 7.36
N ALA A 93 -7.04 0.78 6.59
CA ALA A 93 -6.43 -0.45 6.09
C ALA A 93 -5.18 -0.16 5.23
N ASN A 94 -5.28 0.80 4.31
CA ASN A 94 -4.18 1.29 3.50
C ASN A 94 -3.02 1.79 4.35
N SER A 95 -3.34 2.63 5.36
CA SER A 95 -2.35 3.21 6.27
C SER A 95 -1.67 2.14 7.12
N CYS A 96 -2.40 1.15 7.64
CA CYS A 96 -1.85 0.03 8.40
C CYS A 96 -0.89 -0.83 7.56
N GLY A 97 -1.27 -1.14 6.31
CA GLY A 97 -0.42 -1.89 5.39
C GLY A 97 0.88 -1.15 5.09
N LEU A 98 0.79 0.16 4.88
CA LEU A 98 1.94 1.04 4.64
C LEU A 98 2.87 1.16 5.85
N LEU A 99 2.32 1.31 7.06
CA LEU A 99 3.11 1.35 8.29
C LEU A 99 3.86 0.05 8.53
N LEU A 100 3.19 -1.10 8.30
CA LEU A 100 3.84 -2.39 8.41
C LEU A 100 4.95 -2.55 7.35
N ALA A 101 4.74 -2.08 6.12
CA ALA A 101 5.78 -2.09 5.08
C ALA A 101 7.03 -1.33 5.54
N VAL A 102 6.86 -0.14 6.10
CA VAL A 102 7.98 0.67 6.64
C VAL A 102 8.71 -0.07 7.76
N ALA A 103 7.97 -0.67 8.71
CA ALA A 103 8.55 -1.43 9.81
C ALA A 103 9.33 -2.66 9.32
N SER A 104 8.74 -3.45 8.40
CA SER A 104 9.38 -4.61 7.80
C SER A 104 10.64 -4.26 7.04
N VAL A 105 10.62 -3.19 6.23
CA VAL A 105 11.81 -2.70 5.53
C VAL A 105 12.89 -2.28 6.52
N LYS A 106 12.56 -1.48 7.53
CA LYS A 106 13.56 -1.08 8.54
C LYS A 106 14.15 -2.28 9.27
N GLY A 107 13.34 -3.27 9.64
CA GLY A 107 13.81 -4.50 10.29
C GLY A 107 14.77 -5.30 9.40
N VAL A 108 14.37 -5.59 8.15
CA VAL A 108 15.18 -6.37 7.20
C VAL A 108 16.51 -5.67 6.89
N PHE A 109 16.49 -4.36 6.67
CA PHE A 109 17.72 -3.62 6.35
C PHE A 109 18.64 -3.43 7.56
N HIS A 110 18.09 -3.43 8.78
CA HIS A 110 18.89 -3.42 10.02
C HIS A 110 19.62 -4.75 10.23
N GLU A 111 18.95 -5.88 9.97
CA GLU A 111 19.58 -7.21 10.15
C GLU A 111 20.52 -7.59 9.01
N VAL A 112 20.18 -7.23 7.77
CA VAL A 112 20.95 -7.62 6.59
C VAL A 112 21.98 -6.55 6.24
N LYS A 113 23.16 -6.64 6.85
CA LYS A 113 24.32 -5.73 6.61
C LYS A 113 24.71 -5.59 5.13
N SER A 114 24.40 -6.54 4.25
CA SER A 114 24.68 -6.43 2.80
C SER A 114 23.72 -5.49 2.08
N LEU A 115 22.52 -5.28 2.64
CA LEU A 115 21.55 -4.31 2.14
C LEU A 115 21.75 -2.91 2.71
N ASN A 116 22.73 -2.71 3.60
CA ASN A 116 22.90 -1.48 4.36
C ASN A 116 22.95 -0.25 3.43
N TRP A 117 21.96 0.60 3.62
CA TRP A 117 21.71 1.80 2.84
C TRP A 117 22.34 2.96 3.60
N PRO A 118 23.19 3.79 3.00
CA PRO A 118 23.71 4.96 3.70
C PRO A 118 22.54 5.87 4.10
N ASP A 119 22.54 6.34 5.35
CA ASP A 119 21.60 7.34 5.84
C ASP A 119 21.85 8.72 5.21
#